data_AF-A0A5Q4EQQ6-F1
#
_entry.id   AF-A0A5Q4EQQ6-F1
#
_cell.length_a   1.000
_cell.length_b   1.000
_cell.length_c   1.000
_cell.angle_alpha   90.00
_cell.angle_beta   90.00
_cell.angle_gamma   90.00
#
_symmetry.space_group_name_H-M   'P 1'
#
loop_
_entity.id
_entity.type
_entity.pdbx_description
1 polymer ?
#
loop_
_entity_poly.entity_id
_entity_poly.type
_entity_poly.pdbx_seq_one_letter_code
_entity_poly.pdbx_strand_id
1 'polypeptide(L)'
;MRRATLNPVRRASTASLIVAAGALFVGMSGCASERRIFITSEPSGAVVVLNDVEIGRTPVDIDFTWFGVYDVRLRKEGYEPLITSAKAEAPAHEWPGFDLIAETLPVRFKTHVQWHFELAPSVSDPDEIIARARNLRRQVGAELAPDDPRRSRPPTDEGLLIERDADVEDEPPVELPPLLPPPTRDERSPR
;
A
#
# COMPACT_ATOMS: atom_id res chain seq x y z
N MET A 1 -50.71 -30.28 55.68
CA MET A 1 -50.48 -28.83 55.86
C MET A 1 -48.99 -28.55 55.75
N ARG A 2 -48.49 -27.99 54.63
CA ARG A 2 -47.10 -27.54 54.49
C ARG A 2 -47.09 -26.01 54.51
N ARG A 3 -46.46 -25.40 55.50
CA ARG A 3 -46.28 -23.94 55.57
C ARG A 3 -45.16 -23.55 54.61
N ALA A 4 -45.47 -22.74 53.60
CA ALA A 4 -44.48 -22.14 52.72
C ALA A 4 -43.73 -21.04 53.48
N THR A 5 -42.45 -21.24 53.73
CA THR A 5 -41.54 -20.21 54.25
C THR A 5 -41.08 -19.35 53.08
N LEU A 6 -41.60 -18.12 52.98
CA LEU A 6 -41.11 -17.11 52.05
C LEU A 6 -39.73 -16.63 52.52
N ASN A 7 -38.71 -16.73 51.67
CA ASN A 7 -37.37 -16.21 51.94
C ASN A 7 -37.38 -14.68 51.97
N PRO A 8 -36.72 -14.02 52.94
CA PRO A 8 -36.60 -12.58 52.96
C PRO A 8 -35.61 -12.13 51.86
N VAL A 9 -36.10 -11.32 50.92
CA VAL A 9 -35.27 -10.68 49.90
C VAL A 9 -34.31 -9.73 50.61
N ARG A 10 -33.00 -10.02 50.58
CA ARG A 10 -31.95 -9.15 51.13
C ARG A 10 -31.98 -7.83 50.37
N ARG A 11 -32.44 -6.75 51.03
CA ARG A 11 -32.39 -5.39 50.48
C ARG A 11 -30.91 -4.99 50.40
N ALA A 12 -30.37 -4.87 49.20
CA ALA A 12 -29.05 -4.30 49.00
C ALA A 12 -29.04 -2.87 49.56
N SER A 13 -28.01 -2.52 50.33
CA SER A 13 -27.87 -1.17 50.89
C SER A 13 -27.67 -0.17 49.75
N THR A 14 -28.26 1.03 49.88
CA THR A 14 -28.08 2.14 48.93
C THR A 14 -26.61 2.47 48.71
N ALA A 15 -25.76 2.29 49.72
CA ALA A 15 -24.31 2.39 49.63
C ALA A 15 -23.69 1.37 48.64
N SER A 16 -24.14 0.11 48.62
CA SER A 16 -23.68 -0.89 47.64
C SER A 16 -24.11 -0.54 46.22
N LEU A 17 -25.28 0.07 46.03
CA LEU A 17 -25.74 0.53 44.71
C LEU A 17 -24.93 1.73 44.20
N ILE A 18 -24.56 2.67 45.08
CA ILE A 18 -23.73 3.84 44.72
C ILE A 18 -22.29 3.42 44.37
N VAL A 19 -21.71 2.47 45.12
CA VAL A 19 -20.37 1.94 44.82
C VAL A 19 -20.38 1.16 43.49
N ALA A 20 -21.40 0.34 43.24
CA ALA A 20 -21.54 -0.39 41.98
C ALA A 20 -21.75 0.57 40.79
N ALA A 21 -22.56 1.61 40.95
CA ALA A 21 -22.78 2.63 39.93
C ALA A 21 -21.53 3.49 39.67
N GLY A 22 -20.77 3.84 40.72
CA GLY A 22 -19.50 4.56 40.59
C GLY A 22 -18.42 3.74 39.88
N ALA A 23 -18.32 2.45 40.20
CA ALA A 23 -17.41 1.52 39.51
C ALA A 23 -17.79 1.35 38.02
N LEU A 24 -19.09 1.32 37.71
CA LEU A 24 -19.58 1.26 36.34
C LEU A 24 -19.29 2.55 35.55
N PHE A 25 -19.33 3.71 36.20
CA PHE A 25 -19.06 5.01 35.56
C PHE A 25 -17.57 5.23 35.25
N VAL A 26 -16.67 4.74 36.11
CA VAL A 26 -15.21 4.80 35.89
C VAL A 26 -14.77 3.88 34.74
N GLY A 27 -15.47 2.76 34.51
CA GLY A 27 -15.19 1.86 33.39
C GLY A 27 -15.54 2.40 32.00
N MET A 28 -16.27 3.52 31.91
CA MET A 28 -16.59 4.15 30.60
C MET A 28 -15.62 5.26 30.21
N SER A 29 -14.73 5.69 31.12
CA SER A 29 -13.65 6.62 30.79
C SER A 29 -12.44 5.85 30.28
N GLY A 30 -12.50 5.37 29.03
CA GLY A 30 -11.37 4.77 28.34
C GLY A 30 -10.17 5.70 28.41
N CYS A 31 -9.10 5.27 29.06
CA CYS A 31 -7.86 6.06 29.13
C CYS A 31 -7.20 6.00 27.77
N ALA A 32 -7.33 7.08 26.98
CA ALA A 32 -6.71 7.18 25.66
C ALA A 32 -5.17 7.10 25.77
N SER A 33 -4.59 6.02 25.25
CA SER A 33 -3.14 5.83 25.10
C SER A 33 -2.59 6.70 23.98
N GLU A 34 -1.40 7.27 24.16
CA GLU A 34 -0.72 8.08 23.14
C GLU A 34 0.07 7.15 22.21
N ARG A 35 -0.25 7.15 20.91
CA ARG A 35 0.31 6.25 19.91
C ARG A 35 0.83 7.03 18.72
N ARG A 36 2.13 6.96 18.47
CA ARG A 36 2.86 7.78 17.49
C ARG A 36 3.67 6.89 16.54
N ILE A 37 3.65 7.20 15.25
CA ILE A 37 4.55 6.62 14.24
C ILE A 37 5.46 7.74 13.73
N PHE A 38 6.77 7.51 13.81
CA PHE A 38 7.79 8.39 13.26
C PHE A 38 8.34 7.80 11.95
N ILE A 39 8.12 8.50 10.84
CA ILE A 39 8.52 8.06 9.50
C ILE A 39 9.67 8.93 8.99
N THR A 40 10.75 8.27 8.60
CA THR A 40 11.94 8.90 8.04
C THR A 40 12.29 8.29 6.68
N SER A 41 12.95 9.06 5.83
CA SER A 41 13.48 8.53 4.57
C SER A 41 14.85 9.08 4.23
N GLU A 42 15.64 8.27 3.52
CA GLU A 42 16.86 8.68 2.85
C GLU A 42 16.64 8.63 1.33
N PRO A 43 16.64 9.77 0.63
CA PRO A 43 16.83 11.13 1.16
C PRO A 43 15.56 11.70 1.82
N SER A 44 15.74 12.75 2.63
CA SER A 44 14.63 13.45 3.31
C SER A 44 13.75 14.26 2.36
N GLY A 45 12.55 14.64 2.82
CA GLY A 45 11.59 15.46 2.06
C GLY A 45 10.73 14.68 1.07
N ALA A 46 10.71 13.34 1.16
CA ALA A 46 9.83 12.49 0.37
C ALA A 46 8.39 12.63 0.86
N VAL A 47 7.44 12.69 -0.07
CA VAL A 47 6.00 12.70 0.24
C VAL A 47 5.59 11.30 0.69
N VAL A 48 4.94 11.21 1.84
CA VAL A 48 4.48 9.97 2.46
C VAL A 48 2.97 9.86 2.32
N VAL A 49 2.53 8.74 1.76
CA VAL A 49 1.13 8.31 1.72
C VAL A 49 1.00 7.06 2.55
N LEU A 50 0.12 7.07 3.55
CA LEU A 50 -0.16 5.96 4.44
C LEU A 50 -1.61 5.52 4.26
N ASN A 51 -1.85 4.26 3.91
CA ASN A 51 -3.19 3.73 3.63
C ASN A 51 -4.01 4.63 2.67
N ASP A 52 -3.37 5.03 1.56
CA ASP A 52 -3.94 5.93 0.54
C ASP A 52 -4.24 7.38 1.01
N VAL A 53 -3.83 7.77 2.21
CA VAL A 53 -3.92 9.14 2.72
C VAL A 53 -2.56 9.82 2.70
N GLU A 54 -2.45 10.96 2.04
CA GLU A 54 -1.23 11.78 2.06
C GLU A 54 -1.06 12.44 3.42
N ILE A 55 0.03 12.12 4.12
CA ILE A 55 0.27 12.62 5.47
C ILE A 55 1.20 13.84 5.48
N GLY A 56 2.15 13.90 4.55
CA GLY A 56 3.09 15.01 4.45
C GLY A 56 4.44 14.58 3.91
N ARG A 57 5.52 15.24 4.35
CA ARG A 57 6.88 14.97 3.89
C ARG A 57 7.77 14.46 5.03
N THR A 58 8.67 13.54 4.74
CA THR A 58 9.65 13.04 5.71
C THR A 58 10.65 14.12 6.13
N PRO A 59 11.10 14.14 7.40
CA PRO A 59 10.61 13.35 8.53
C PRO A 59 9.22 13.81 9.01
N VAL A 60 8.32 12.87 9.32
CA VAL A 60 6.96 13.16 9.80
C VAL A 60 6.61 12.29 11.00
N ASP A 61 5.85 12.85 11.93
CA ASP A 61 5.36 12.18 13.15
C ASP A 61 3.84 12.24 13.16
N ILE A 62 3.18 11.09 13.32
CA ILE A 62 1.76 10.91 13.08
C ILE A 62 1.11 10.11 14.20
N ASP A 63 -0.11 10.45 14.58
CA ASP A 63 -0.89 9.65 15.52
C ASP A 63 -1.58 8.48 14.79
N PHE A 64 -1.68 7.32 15.44
CA PHE A 64 -2.39 6.17 14.89
C PHE A 64 -3.25 5.44 15.93
N THR A 65 -4.35 4.82 15.49
CA THR A 65 -5.31 4.20 16.41
C THR A 65 -5.09 2.69 16.56
N TRP A 66 -4.82 1.98 15.47
CA TRP A 66 -4.86 0.52 15.42
C TRP A 66 -3.50 -0.09 15.09
N PHE A 67 -3.10 -1.15 15.78
CA PHE A 67 -1.94 -1.94 15.39
C PHE A 67 -2.27 -2.83 14.19
N GLY A 68 -1.27 -3.08 13.35
CA GLY A 68 -1.47 -3.81 12.11
C GLY A 68 -0.43 -3.53 11.05
N VAL A 69 -0.73 -3.99 9.84
CA VAL A 69 0.08 -3.72 8.64
C VAL A 69 -0.51 -2.51 7.94
N TYR A 70 0.35 -1.57 7.59
CA TYR A 70 0.02 -0.34 6.89
C TYR A 70 0.67 -0.34 5.51
N ASP A 71 -0.08 0.14 4.52
CA ASP A 71 0.46 0.39 3.18
C ASP A 71 1.14 1.75 3.17
N VAL A 72 2.43 1.75 2.87
CA VAL A 72 3.28 2.93 2.86
C VAL A 72 3.78 3.18 1.45
N ARG A 73 3.50 4.37 0.92
CA ARG A 73 4.06 4.82 -0.36
C ARG A 73 4.88 6.08 -0.15
N LEU A 74 6.13 6.07 -0.57
CA LEU A 74 7.01 7.23 -0.56
C LEU A 74 7.29 7.68 -1.98
N ARG A 75 7.19 8.99 -2.22
CA ARG A 75 7.47 9.58 -3.52
C ARG A 75 8.35 10.81 -3.38
N LYS A 76 9.42 10.86 -4.17
CA LYS A 76 10.30 12.03 -4.26
C LYS A 76 10.73 12.24 -5.70
N GLU A 77 10.85 13.49 -6.11
CA GLU A 77 11.33 13.86 -7.43
C GLU A 77 12.78 13.41 -7.63
N GLY A 78 13.09 12.79 -8.78
CA GLY A 78 14.40 12.22 -9.07
C GLY A 78 14.68 10.86 -8.41
N TYR A 79 13.71 10.29 -7.70
CA TYR A 79 13.83 8.99 -7.04
C TYR A 79 12.72 8.05 -7.48
N GLU A 80 12.98 6.75 -7.41
CA GLU A 80 11.97 5.73 -7.67
C GLU A 80 10.90 5.76 -6.56
N PRO A 81 9.61 5.69 -6.91
CA PRO A 81 8.56 5.60 -5.92
C PRO A 81 8.66 4.26 -5.18
N LEU A 82 8.68 4.32 -3.84
CA LEU A 82 8.71 3.13 -3.00
C LEU A 82 7.30 2.77 -2.56
N ILE A 83 6.86 1.54 -2.81
CA ILE A 83 5.59 0.98 -2.35
C ILE A 83 5.92 -0.22 -1.47
N THR A 84 5.62 -0.14 -0.19
CA THR A 84 5.95 -1.18 0.79
C THR A 84 4.91 -1.26 1.89
N SER A 85 4.90 -2.36 2.63
CA SER A 85 4.03 -2.54 3.79
C SER A 85 4.87 -2.47 5.07
N ALA A 86 4.47 -1.67 6.05
CA ALA A 86 5.13 -1.59 7.35
C ALA A 86 4.20 -2.05 8.46
N LYS A 87 4.71 -2.84 9.41
CA LYS A 87 3.91 -3.37 10.52
C LYS A 87 4.15 -2.54 11.79
N ALA A 88 3.06 -2.05 12.37
CA ALA A 88 3.04 -1.50 13.72
C ALA A 88 2.71 -2.66 14.68
N GLU A 89 3.69 -3.11 15.46
CA GLU A 89 3.51 -4.20 16.41
C GLU A 89 2.89 -3.72 17.72
N ALA A 90 1.82 -4.38 18.14
CA ALA A 90 1.17 -4.10 19.41
C ALA A 90 2.09 -4.52 20.57
N PRO A 91 2.32 -3.66 21.56
CA PRO A 91 2.95 -4.07 22.81
C PRO A 91 2.14 -5.17 23.50
N ALA A 92 2.83 -6.04 24.26
CA ALA A 92 2.20 -7.19 24.92
C ALA A 92 1.04 -6.84 25.88
N HIS A 93 0.97 -5.60 26.38
CA HIS A 93 -0.10 -5.13 27.27
C HIS A 93 -1.42 -4.85 26.54
N GLU A 94 -1.42 -4.74 25.21
CA GLU A 94 -2.64 -4.52 24.40
C GLU A 94 -3.21 -5.83 23.84
N TRP A 95 -2.69 -6.99 24.27
CA TRP A 95 -3.17 -8.28 23.78
C TRP A 95 -4.52 -8.63 24.42
N PRO A 96 -5.47 -9.23 23.64
CA PRO A 96 -6.81 -9.55 24.15
C PRO A 96 -6.74 -10.38 25.43
N GLY A 97 -7.37 -9.87 26.50
CA GLY A 97 -7.37 -10.49 27.84
C GLY A 97 -6.49 -9.77 28.87
N PHE A 98 -5.33 -9.23 28.47
CA PHE A 98 -4.50 -8.38 29.34
C PHE A 98 -4.92 -6.90 29.31
N ASP A 99 -5.51 -6.47 28.19
CA ASP A 99 -5.99 -5.11 27.95
C ASP A 99 -6.98 -4.61 29.03
N LEU A 100 -7.86 -5.49 29.52
CA LEU A 100 -8.84 -5.16 30.57
C LEU A 100 -8.17 -4.77 31.91
N ILE A 101 -6.99 -5.33 32.21
CA ILE A 101 -6.22 -5.03 33.43
C ILE A 101 -5.34 -3.80 33.21
N ALA A 102 -4.78 -3.63 32.00
CA ALA A 102 -4.02 -2.44 31.64
C ALA A 102 -4.89 -1.18 31.68
N GLU A 103 -6.16 -1.26 31.28
CA GLU A 103 -7.12 -0.15 31.33
C GLU A 103 -7.53 0.22 32.76
N THR A 104 -7.47 -0.73 33.71
CA THR A 104 -7.77 -0.43 35.13
C THR A 104 -6.60 0.26 35.84
N LEU A 105 -5.40 0.25 35.25
CA LEU A 105 -4.24 0.94 35.81
C LEU A 105 -4.23 2.40 35.33
N PRO A 106 -4.10 3.39 36.23
CA PRO A 106 -4.04 4.81 35.88
C PRO A 106 -2.66 5.19 35.28
N VAL A 107 -2.21 4.44 34.29
CA VAL A 107 -0.91 4.59 33.63
C VAL A 107 -1.15 4.97 32.18
N ARG A 108 -0.52 6.06 31.73
CA ARG A 108 -0.56 6.46 30.31
C ARG A 108 0.51 5.68 29.55
N PHE A 109 0.09 4.73 28.73
CA PHE A 109 1.00 4.04 27.83
C PHE A 109 1.33 4.93 26.63
N LYS A 110 2.62 5.07 26.35
CA LYS A 110 3.15 5.78 25.18
C LYS A 110 3.79 4.76 24.27
N THR A 111 3.25 4.61 23.07
CA THR A 111 3.83 3.73 22.05
C THR A 111 4.38 4.55 20.92
N HIS A 112 5.70 4.46 20.69
CA HIS A 112 6.38 5.12 19.59
C HIS A 112 6.94 4.06 18.65
N VAL A 113 6.46 4.04 17.41
CA VAL A 113 6.95 3.16 16.34
C VAL A 113 7.83 3.98 15.41
N GLN A 114 8.97 3.46 15.01
CA GLN A 114 9.88 4.13 14.07
C GLN A 114 10.03 3.33 12.78
N TRP A 115 9.81 3.98 11.64
CA TRP A 115 10.04 3.42 10.32
C TRP A 115 11.05 4.27 9.55
N HIS A 116 11.98 3.59 8.88
CA HIS A 116 12.99 4.19 8.03
C HIS A 116 12.94 3.54 6.64
N PHE A 117 13.00 4.37 5.60
CA PHE A 117 12.90 3.94 4.22
C PHE A 117 14.02 4.55 3.36
N GLU A 118 14.62 3.75 2.50
CA GLU A 118 15.63 4.21 1.55
C GLU A 118 15.03 4.21 0.14
N LEU A 119 15.14 5.35 -0.56
CA LEU A 119 14.66 5.48 -1.94
C LEU A 119 15.84 5.34 -2.90
N ALA A 120 15.65 4.52 -3.93
CA ALA A 120 16.61 4.40 -5.02
C ALA A 120 16.53 5.65 -5.94
N PRO A 121 17.66 6.20 -6.39
CA PRO A 121 17.67 7.24 -7.41
C PRO A 121 17.00 6.75 -8.70
N SER A 122 16.20 7.59 -9.33
CA SER A 122 15.57 7.26 -10.61
C SER A 122 16.58 7.49 -11.73
N VAL A 123 16.97 6.42 -12.43
CA VAL A 123 17.75 6.52 -13.67
C VAL A 123 16.79 6.89 -14.81
N SER A 124 16.40 8.16 -14.85
CA SER A 124 15.48 8.72 -15.84
C SER A 124 16.20 9.69 -16.76
N ASP A 125 17.35 9.32 -17.34
CA ASP A 125 17.89 10.05 -18.49
C ASP A 125 17.23 9.49 -19.77
N PRO A 126 16.32 10.24 -20.43
CA PRO A 126 15.66 9.79 -21.65
C PRO A 126 16.66 9.45 -22.76
N ASP A 127 17.78 10.17 -22.83
CA ASP A 127 18.77 9.99 -23.89
C ASP A 127 19.52 8.66 -23.71
N GLU A 128 19.80 8.26 -22.46
CA GLU A 128 20.41 6.95 -22.17
C GLU A 128 19.46 5.80 -22.55
N ILE A 129 18.17 5.91 -22.21
CA ILE A 129 17.16 4.92 -22.56
C ILE A 129 17.02 4.78 -24.08
N ILE A 130 16.98 5.90 -24.81
CA ILE A 130 16.90 5.92 -26.27
C ILE A 130 18.17 5.33 -26.90
N ALA A 131 19.35 5.68 -26.38
CA ALA A 131 20.63 5.15 -26.86
C ALA A 131 20.72 3.63 -26.65
N ARG A 132 20.32 3.14 -25.47
CA ARG A 132 20.25 1.69 -25.18
C ARG A 132 19.28 0.98 -26.12
N ALA A 133 18.07 1.50 -26.31
CA ALA A 133 17.08 0.93 -27.22
C ALA A 133 17.58 0.90 -28.68
N ARG A 134 18.26 1.97 -29.12
CA ARG A 134 18.86 2.05 -30.46
C ARG A 134 19.97 1.02 -30.63
N ASN A 135 20.82 0.82 -29.62
CA ASN A 135 21.89 -0.17 -29.65
C ASN A 135 21.34 -1.60 -29.69
N LEU A 136 20.33 -1.92 -28.88
CA LEU A 136 19.67 -3.23 -28.91
C LEU A 136 19.03 -3.54 -30.27
N ARG A 137 18.36 -2.55 -30.89
CA ARG A 137 17.81 -2.71 -32.25
C ARG A 137 18.87 -3.01 -33.30
N ARG A 138 20.06 -2.39 -33.20
CA ARG A 138 21.17 -2.67 -34.13
C ARG A 138 21.71 -4.08 -33.93
N GLN A 139 21.83 -4.55 -32.69
CA GLN A 139 22.29 -5.91 -32.39
C GLN A 139 21.31 -6.95 -32.93
N VAL A 140 20.01 -6.81 -32.62
CA VAL A 140 18.96 -7.71 -33.13
C VAL A 140 18.84 -7.63 -34.65
N GLY A 141 18.90 -6.43 -35.24
CA GLY A 141 18.84 -6.26 -36.69
C GLY A 141 20.08 -6.79 -37.43
N ALA A 142 21.24 -6.81 -36.78
CA ALA A 142 22.46 -7.42 -37.31
C ALA A 142 22.46 -8.94 -37.12
N GLU A 143 21.88 -9.46 -36.04
CA GLU A 143 21.75 -10.90 -35.79
C GLU A 143 20.66 -11.55 -36.65
N LEU A 144 19.59 -10.81 -36.96
CA LEU A 144 18.60 -11.17 -38.00
C LEU A 144 19.13 -10.98 -39.43
N ALA A 145 20.39 -10.57 -39.60
CA ALA A 145 21.03 -10.35 -40.90
C ALA A 145 22.44 -10.93 -40.93
N PRO A 146 22.52 -12.26 -41.02
CA PRO A 146 23.25 -12.81 -42.15
C PRO A 146 22.43 -13.91 -42.84
N ASP A 147 22.18 -13.74 -44.14
CA ASP A 147 21.47 -14.65 -45.05
C ASP A 147 19.93 -14.76 -44.92
N ASP A 148 19.19 -13.65 -45.08
CA ASP A 148 17.87 -13.75 -45.71
C ASP A 148 17.99 -13.48 -47.23
N PRO A 149 18.16 -14.53 -48.07
CA PRO A 149 18.27 -14.40 -49.53
C PRO A 149 17.01 -13.82 -50.20
N ARG A 150 15.89 -13.64 -49.48
CA ARG A 150 14.66 -13.06 -50.04
C ARG A 150 14.73 -11.55 -50.26
N ARG A 151 15.68 -10.83 -49.65
CA ARG A 151 15.81 -9.36 -49.77
C ARG A 151 16.76 -8.88 -50.87
N SER A 152 17.65 -9.74 -51.37
CA SER A 152 18.68 -9.35 -52.37
C SER A 152 18.24 -9.53 -53.83
N ARG A 153 17.06 -10.13 -54.08
CA ARG A 153 16.48 -10.16 -55.43
C ARG A 153 15.96 -8.76 -55.75
N PRO A 154 16.40 -8.10 -56.84
CA PRO A 154 15.73 -6.89 -57.31
C PRO A 154 14.25 -7.24 -57.52
N PRO A 155 13.28 -6.38 -57.16
CA PRO A 155 11.89 -6.63 -57.52
C PRO A 155 11.85 -6.78 -59.03
N THR A 156 11.76 -8.02 -59.50
CA THR A 156 11.61 -8.32 -60.91
C THR A 156 10.10 -8.29 -61.10
N ASP A 157 9.62 -7.47 -62.04
CA ASP A 157 8.18 -7.25 -62.28
C ASP A 157 7.40 -8.54 -62.61
N GLU A 158 8.10 -9.66 -62.83
CA GLU A 158 7.52 -11.00 -63.01
C GLU A 158 7.10 -11.70 -61.70
N GLY A 159 7.34 -11.09 -60.53
CA GLY A 159 6.90 -11.60 -59.22
C GLY A 159 5.52 -11.12 -58.75
N LEU A 160 4.82 -10.28 -59.51
CA LEU A 160 3.48 -9.79 -59.15
C LEU A 160 2.37 -10.83 -59.38
N LEU A 161 2.73 -12.05 -59.79
CA LEU A 161 1.83 -13.19 -59.92
C LEU A 161 2.35 -14.35 -59.07
N ILE A 162 2.51 -14.16 -57.76
CA ILE A 162 2.52 -15.30 -56.85
C ILE A 162 1.07 -15.72 -56.69
N GLU A 163 0.77 -16.86 -57.30
CA GLU A 163 -0.42 -17.65 -57.05
C GLU A 163 -0.61 -17.81 -55.54
N ARG A 164 -1.85 -17.62 -55.09
CA ARG A 164 -2.29 -17.82 -53.73
C ARG A 164 -2.23 -19.32 -53.43
N ASP A 165 -1.04 -19.85 -53.17
CA ASP A 165 -0.90 -21.21 -52.72
C ASP A 165 -1.29 -21.28 -51.24
N ALA A 166 -2.44 -21.92 -51.07
CA ALA A 166 -3.04 -22.35 -49.85
C ALA A 166 -2.06 -23.22 -49.05
N ASP A 167 -1.52 -22.66 -47.95
CA ASP A 167 -1.07 -23.39 -46.75
C ASP A 167 -0.65 -22.38 -45.63
N VAL A 168 -1.31 -21.22 -45.56
CA VAL A 168 -1.33 -20.39 -44.35
C VAL A 168 -2.60 -20.76 -43.60
N GLU A 169 -2.56 -21.86 -42.85
CA GLU A 169 -3.57 -22.08 -41.84
C GLU A 169 -3.49 -20.91 -40.84
N ASP A 170 -4.67 -20.34 -40.56
CA ASP A 170 -4.94 -19.20 -39.70
C ASP A 170 -4.04 -19.12 -38.44
N GLU A 171 -3.01 -18.27 -38.46
CA GLU A 171 -2.58 -17.64 -37.21
C GLU A 171 -3.66 -16.62 -36.85
N PRO A 172 -4.33 -16.76 -35.69
CA PRO A 172 -5.34 -15.79 -35.28
C PRO A 172 -4.68 -14.41 -35.16
N PRO A 173 -5.40 -13.32 -35.48
CA PRO A 173 -4.86 -11.98 -35.33
C PRO A 173 -4.30 -11.80 -33.93
N VAL A 174 -3.04 -11.38 -33.81
CA VAL A 174 -2.47 -10.96 -32.53
C VAL A 174 -3.30 -9.78 -32.03
N GLU A 175 -4.20 -10.06 -31.10
CA GLU A 175 -5.07 -9.07 -30.48
C GLU A 175 -4.17 -8.14 -29.65
N LEU A 176 -3.86 -6.97 -30.22
CA LEU A 176 -3.11 -5.94 -29.51
C LEU A 176 -3.89 -5.59 -28.23
N PRO A 177 -3.26 -5.62 -27.04
CA PRO A 177 -3.93 -5.13 -25.85
C PRO A 177 -4.37 -3.68 -26.10
N PRO A 178 -5.58 -3.30 -25.68
CA PRO A 178 -6.07 -1.95 -25.92
C PRO A 178 -5.07 -0.95 -25.37
N LEU A 179 -4.68 0.01 -26.21
CA LEU A 179 -3.94 1.19 -25.78
C LEU A 179 -4.68 1.78 -24.57
N LEU A 180 -4.02 1.77 -23.41
CA LEU A 180 -4.57 2.42 -22.23
C LEU A 180 -4.91 3.86 -22.61
N PRO A 181 -6.13 4.32 -22.34
CA PRO A 181 -6.49 5.70 -22.63
C PRO A 181 -5.50 6.63 -21.89
N PRO A 182 -5.12 7.77 -22.49
CA PRO A 182 -4.31 8.75 -21.78
C PRO A 182 -4.99 9.08 -20.45
N PRO A 183 -4.24 9.24 -19.34
CA PRO A 183 -4.85 9.57 -18.06
C PRO A 183 -5.71 10.83 -18.23
N THR A 184 -7.00 10.68 -17.94
CA THR A 184 -7.95 11.81 -17.96
C THR A 184 -7.43 12.88 -17.00
N ARG A 185 -7.20 14.09 -17.53
CA ARG A 185 -6.96 15.27 -16.70
C ARG A 185 -8.15 15.40 -15.76
N ASP A 186 -7.93 15.22 -14.46
CA ASP A 186 -8.99 15.30 -13.46
C ASP A 186 -9.61 16.71 -13.51
N GLU A 187 -10.84 16.80 -14.00
CA GLU A 187 -11.64 18.02 -14.00
C GLU A 187 -12.20 18.36 -12.61
N ARG A 188 -11.76 17.68 -11.54
CA ARG A 188 -12.09 18.07 -10.16
C ARG A 188 -10.93 18.81 -9.49
N SER A 189 -10.64 20.00 -10.02
CA SER A 189 -10.23 21.11 -9.18
C SER A 189 -11.49 21.76 -8.61
N PRO A 190 -11.85 21.59 -7.33
CA PRO A 190 -12.68 22.58 -6.68
C PRO A 190 -11.89 23.88 -6.59
N ARG A 191 -12.56 24.98 -6.93
CA ARG A 191 -12.13 26.33 -6.57
C ARG A 191 -12.18 26.53 -5.06
#